data_AF-A0A2E9GN14-F1
#
_entry.id   AF-A0A2E9GN14-F1
#
_cell.length_a   1.000
_cell.length_b   1.000
_cell.length_c   1.000
_cell.angle_alpha   90.00
_cell.angle_beta   90.00
_cell.angle_gamma   90.00
#
_symmetry.space_group_name_H-M   'P 1'
#
loop_
_entity.id
_entity.type
_entity.pdbx_description
1 polymer ?
#
loop_
_entity_poly.entity_id
_entity_poly.type
_entity_poly.pdbx_seq_one_letter_code
_entity_poly.pdbx_strand_id
1 'polypeptide(L)'
;MKARIAATLVLTVAFGLASFAASGVNLGTGAAPGGPDQSAWMNRIQQARARLSTAQDRYASAMVSYRQMKHRRRARGEQKLSILTQRKAARSELTAAQRELDALLEQARREGVPPGWLREAMATEIPAAQPD
;
A
#
# COMPACT_ATOMS: atom_id res chain seq x y z
N MET A 1 -43.74 -4.00 31.33
CA MET A 1 -44.39 -5.31 31.10
C MET A 1 -44.20 -5.71 29.64
N LYS A 2 -43.95 -7.00 29.38
CA LYS A 2 -43.77 -7.70 28.08
C LYS A 2 -42.38 -7.50 27.42
N ALA A 3 -41.42 -8.40 27.69
CA ALA A 3 -41.21 -9.75 27.11
C ALA A 3 -40.53 -9.66 25.72
N ARG A 4 -39.21 -9.83 25.66
CA ARG A 4 -38.49 -11.07 25.29
C ARG A 4 -38.86 -11.56 23.88
N ILE A 5 -37.88 -11.57 22.96
CA ILE A 5 -37.42 -12.76 22.23
C ILE A 5 -35.98 -12.46 21.78
N ALA A 6 -35.04 -13.16 22.42
CA ALA A 6 -33.68 -13.31 21.95
C ALA A 6 -33.70 -14.35 20.83
N ALA A 7 -33.28 -13.97 19.63
CA ALA A 7 -33.03 -14.90 18.54
C ALA A 7 -31.51 -14.99 18.36
N THR A 8 -30.90 -15.86 19.16
CA THR A 8 -29.50 -16.26 19.02
C THR A 8 -29.40 -17.14 17.78
N LEU A 9 -29.05 -16.55 16.64
CA LEU A 9 -28.77 -17.29 15.43
C LEU A 9 -27.32 -17.79 15.48
N VAL A 10 -27.14 -19.05 15.87
CA VAL A 10 -25.86 -19.76 15.79
C VAL A 10 -25.61 -20.09 14.32
N LEU A 11 -24.90 -19.21 13.62
CA LEU A 11 -24.45 -19.46 12.26
C LEU A 11 -23.18 -20.32 12.31
N THR A 12 -23.36 -21.62 12.19
CA THR A 12 -22.28 -22.59 12.01
C THR A 12 -21.77 -22.47 10.57
N VAL A 13 -20.73 -21.66 10.34
CA VAL A 13 -20.05 -21.63 9.04
C VAL A 13 -19.09 -22.81 9.02
N ALA A 14 -19.44 -23.81 8.22
CA ALA A 14 -18.64 -24.98 7.92
C ALA A 14 -17.25 -24.56 7.40
N PHE A 15 -16.22 -24.98 8.14
CA PHE A 15 -14.83 -24.85 7.75
C PHE A 15 -14.56 -25.80 6.57
N GLY A 16 -14.66 -25.28 5.36
CA GLY A 16 -14.26 -25.98 4.15
C GLY A 16 -12.74 -26.16 4.12
N LEU A 17 -12.27 -27.31 4.58
CA LEU A 17 -10.95 -27.85 4.27
C LEU A 17 -10.91 -28.17 2.76
N ALA A 18 -10.41 -27.22 1.96
CA ALA A 18 -10.10 -27.44 0.56
C ALA A 18 -8.59 -27.23 0.34
N SER A 19 -7.90 -28.37 0.27
CA SER A 19 -6.69 -28.63 -0.53
C SER A 19 -5.63 -27.53 -0.59
N PHE A 20 -4.74 -27.54 0.41
CA PHE A 20 -3.40 -26.99 0.27
C PHE A 20 -2.52 -28.03 -0.47
N ALA A 21 -2.60 -28.07 -1.79
CA ALA A 21 -1.75 -28.94 -2.62
C ALA A 21 -1.42 -28.25 -3.95
N ALA A 22 -0.54 -27.26 -3.87
CA ALA A 22 0.36 -26.91 -4.95
C ALA A 22 1.62 -26.30 -4.32
N SER A 23 2.30 -27.08 -3.48
CA SER A 23 3.72 -26.88 -3.24
C SER A 23 4.43 -27.21 -4.55
N GLY A 24 4.42 -26.25 -5.47
CA GLY A 24 5.38 -26.21 -6.57
C GLY A 24 6.75 -26.23 -5.92
N VAL A 25 7.40 -27.38 -6.01
CA VAL A 25 8.83 -27.53 -5.77
C VAL A 25 9.49 -26.58 -6.75
N ASN A 26 9.78 -25.36 -6.29
CA ASN A 26 10.64 -24.45 -7.01
C ASN A 26 12.04 -25.06 -6.83
N LEU A 27 12.38 -25.97 -7.75
CA LEU A 27 13.70 -26.55 -7.87
C LEU A 27 14.65 -25.38 -7.99
N GLY A 28 15.32 -25.08 -6.87
CA GLY A 28 16.23 -23.96 -6.76
C GLY A 28 17.24 -24.03 -7.88
N THR A 29 17.05 -23.17 -8.88
CA THR A 29 18.10 -22.70 -9.75
C THR A 29 19.23 -22.28 -8.83
N GLY A 30 20.38 -22.95 -8.94
CA GLY A 30 21.51 -22.81 -8.03
C GLY A 30 21.95 -21.36 -7.88
N ALA A 31 21.40 -20.67 -6.89
CA ALA A 31 21.92 -19.42 -6.40
C ALA A 31 23.14 -19.77 -5.55
N ALA A 32 24.31 -19.37 -6.03
CA ALA A 32 25.51 -19.40 -5.21
C ALA A 32 25.20 -18.74 -3.84
N PRO A 33 25.57 -19.37 -2.72
CA PRO A 33 25.29 -18.82 -1.39
C PRO A 33 26.12 -17.53 -1.22
N GLY A 34 25.48 -16.37 -1.33
CA GLY A 34 26.13 -15.09 -1.00
C GLY A 34 25.63 -13.83 -1.70
N GLY A 35 24.74 -13.91 -2.69
CA GLY A 35 24.25 -12.73 -3.42
C GLY A 35 22.85 -12.25 -2.98
N PRO A 36 22.57 -10.93 -3.01
CA PRO A 36 21.20 -10.42 -2.83
C PRO A 36 20.30 -10.90 -3.97
N ASP A 37 19.10 -11.42 -3.64
CA ASP A 37 18.10 -11.86 -4.63
C ASP A 37 17.54 -10.66 -5.39
N GLN A 38 17.92 -10.55 -6.67
CA GLN A 38 17.50 -9.49 -7.58
C GLN A 38 15.97 -9.36 -7.64
N SER A 39 15.27 -10.48 -7.79
CA SER A 39 13.82 -10.49 -7.99
C SER A 39 13.10 -9.99 -6.75
N ALA A 40 13.56 -10.39 -5.56
CA ALA A 40 13.04 -9.91 -4.29
C ALA A 40 13.25 -8.40 -4.14
N TRP A 41 14.42 -7.87 -4.48
CA TRP A 41 14.70 -6.43 -4.42
C TRP A 41 13.85 -5.62 -5.40
N MET A 42 13.73 -6.08 -6.64
CA MET A 42 12.88 -5.43 -7.64
C MET A 42 11.42 -5.37 -7.17
N ASN A 43 10.87 -6.49 -6.67
CA ASN A 43 9.51 -6.55 -6.14
C ASN A 43 9.28 -5.59 -4.97
N ARG A 44 10.22 -5.52 -4.02
CA ARG A 44 10.13 -4.60 -2.87
C ARG A 44 10.13 -3.13 -3.30
N ILE A 45 11.02 -2.75 -4.23
CA ILE A 45 11.08 -1.38 -4.77
C ILE A 45 9.78 -1.04 -5.52
N GLN A 46 9.27 -1.94 -6.36
CA GLN A 46 8.03 -1.72 -7.09
C GLN A 46 6.84 -1.53 -6.13
N GLN A 47 6.74 -2.34 -5.08
CA GLN A 47 5.68 -2.18 -4.07
C GLN A 47 5.79 -0.83 -3.34
N ALA A 48 6.99 -0.42 -2.93
CA ALA A 48 7.21 0.87 -2.28
C ALA A 48 6.84 2.04 -3.21
N ARG A 49 7.19 1.96 -4.49
CA ARG A 49 6.82 2.96 -5.50
C ARG A 49 5.30 3.00 -5.74
N ALA A 50 4.64 1.84 -5.81
CA ALA A 50 3.19 1.78 -5.96
C ALA A 50 2.48 2.45 -4.77
N ARG A 51 2.93 2.20 -3.54
CA ARG A 51 2.41 2.87 -2.33
C ARG A 51 2.63 4.38 -2.37
N LEU A 52 3.82 4.82 -2.81
CA LEU A 52 4.11 6.25 -2.98
C LEU A 52 3.16 6.90 -4.00
N SER A 53 2.94 6.27 -5.15
CA SER A 53 2.00 6.75 -6.17
C SER A 53 0.58 6.88 -5.61
N THR A 54 0.06 5.83 -4.95
CA THR A 54 -1.27 5.87 -4.34
C THR A 54 -1.38 6.97 -3.28
N ALA A 55 -0.33 7.17 -2.47
CA ALA A 55 -0.31 8.24 -1.48
C ALA A 55 -0.29 9.65 -2.12
N GLN A 56 0.40 9.81 -3.24
CA GLN A 56 0.38 11.04 -4.05
C GLN A 56 -1.03 11.33 -4.58
N ASP A 57 -1.71 10.33 -5.14
CA ASP A 57 -3.07 10.45 -5.66
C ASP A 57 -4.09 10.83 -4.57
N ARG A 58 -3.99 10.17 -3.41
CA ARG A 58 -4.81 10.49 -2.23
C ARG A 58 -4.57 11.92 -1.76
N TYR A 59 -3.31 12.35 -1.70
CA TYR A 59 -2.97 13.70 -1.29
C TYR A 59 -3.46 14.75 -2.30
N ALA A 60 -3.30 14.49 -3.60
CA ALA A 60 -3.83 15.34 -4.66
C ALA A 60 -5.36 15.48 -4.55
N SER A 61 -6.08 14.38 -4.35
CA SER A 61 -7.53 14.36 -4.17
C SER A 61 -7.95 15.16 -2.92
N ALA A 62 -7.30 14.96 -1.78
CA ALA A 62 -7.58 15.72 -0.56
C ALA A 62 -7.29 17.23 -0.73
N MET A 63 -6.28 17.58 -1.52
CA MET A 63 -5.97 18.97 -1.85
C MET A 63 -7.03 19.61 -2.74
N VAL A 64 -7.65 18.86 -3.66
CA VAL A 64 -8.81 19.34 -4.43
C VAL A 64 -9.97 19.67 -3.50
N SER A 65 -10.35 18.78 -2.58
CA SER A 65 -11.42 19.02 -1.59
C SER A 65 -11.12 20.22 -0.70
N TYR A 66 -9.87 20.36 -0.25
CA TYR A 66 -9.43 21.52 0.54
C TYR A 66 -9.54 22.83 -0.25
N ARG A 67 -9.10 22.85 -1.52
CA ARG A 67 -9.23 24.04 -2.39
C ARG A 67 -10.69 24.40 -2.62
N GLN A 68 -11.55 23.42 -2.91
CA GLN A 68 -12.98 23.64 -3.10
C GLN A 68 -13.64 24.23 -1.84
N MET A 69 -13.30 23.72 -0.66
CA MET A 69 -13.72 24.30 0.62
C MET A 69 -13.19 25.73 0.80
N LYS A 70 -11.93 26.00 0.48
CA LYS A 70 -11.35 27.34 0.66
C LYS A 70 -12.01 28.38 -0.26
N HIS A 71 -12.34 28.01 -1.50
CA HIS A 71 -12.76 28.96 -2.53
C HIS A 71 -14.26 29.04 -2.79
N ARG A 72 -15.01 27.93 -2.71
CA ARG A 72 -16.39 27.86 -3.22
C ARG A 72 -17.42 27.46 -2.18
N ARG A 73 -17.03 26.71 -1.15
CA ARG A 73 -17.95 26.21 -0.12
C ARG A 73 -17.44 26.56 1.26
N ARG A 74 -18.09 27.50 1.97
CA ARG A 74 -17.85 27.72 3.40
C ARG A 74 -18.33 26.49 4.19
N ALA A 75 -17.60 25.36 4.09
CA ALA A 75 -17.82 24.23 4.97
C ALA A 75 -17.58 24.68 6.41
N ARG A 76 -18.48 24.31 7.31
CA ARG A 76 -18.42 24.63 8.74
C ARG A 76 -18.53 23.36 9.56
N GLY A 77 -18.20 23.46 10.85
CA GLY A 77 -18.31 22.36 11.80
C GLY A 77 -17.60 21.09 11.32
N GLU A 78 -18.31 19.97 11.42
CA GLU A 78 -17.80 18.63 11.13
C GLU A 78 -17.28 18.46 9.70
N GLN A 79 -17.94 19.07 8.70
CA GLN A 79 -17.49 18.95 7.31
C GLN A 79 -16.10 19.56 7.10
N LYS A 80 -15.84 20.73 7.70
CA LYS A 80 -14.51 21.37 7.68
C LYS A 80 -13.48 20.50 8.39
N LEU A 81 -13.84 19.95 9.56
CA LEU A 81 -12.95 19.08 10.32
C LEU A 81 -12.60 17.81 9.55
N SER A 82 -13.57 17.19 8.87
CA SER A 82 -13.36 16.01 8.02
C SER A 82 -12.37 16.30 6.89
N ILE A 83 -12.55 17.38 6.13
CA ILE A 83 -11.64 17.77 5.03
C ILE A 83 -10.23 18.03 5.54
N LEU A 84 -10.09 18.74 6.68
CA LEU A 84 -8.78 19.00 7.27
C LEU A 84 -8.09 17.73 7.76
N THR A 85 -8.86 16.81 8.33
CA THR A 85 -8.37 15.51 8.83
C THR A 85 -7.92 14.62 7.67
N GLN A 86 -8.72 14.50 6.62
CA GLN A 86 -8.36 13.76 5.40
C GLN A 86 -7.07 14.32 4.77
N ARG A 87 -6.94 15.64 4.65
CA ARG A 87 -5.71 16.27 4.14
C ARG A 87 -4.50 15.95 5.02
N LYS A 88 -4.66 16.00 6.35
CA LYS A 88 -3.58 15.67 7.28
C LYS A 88 -3.16 14.20 7.17
N ALA A 89 -4.13 13.28 7.12
CA ALA A 89 -3.89 11.86 6.94
C ALA A 89 -3.16 11.57 5.63
N ALA A 90 -3.68 12.06 4.49
CA ALA A 90 -3.07 11.86 3.18
C ALA A 90 -1.64 12.43 3.10
N ARG A 91 -1.38 13.60 3.73
CA ARG A 91 -0.01 14.15 3.82
C ARG A 91 0.92 13.26 4.65
N SER A 92 0.41 12.69 5.75
CA SER A 92 1.17 11.78 6.60
C SER A 92 1.50 10.49 5.85
N GLU A 93 0.53 9.91 5.14
CA GLU A 93 0.72 8.73 4.29
C GLU A 93 1.76 8.99 3.20
N LEU A 94 1.67 10.12 2.50
CA LEU A 94 2.65 10.52 1.48
C LEU A 94 4.07 10.62 2.06
N THR A 95 4.20 11.26 3.22
CA THR A 95 5.51 11.42 3.89
C THR A 95 6.06 10.06 4.35
N ALA A 96 5.20 9.16 4.84
CA ALA A 96 5.59 7.83 5.27
C ALA A 96 6.04 6.97 4.09
N ALA A 97 5.29 6.95 2.99
CA ALA A 97 5.62 6.20 1.78
C ALA A 97 6.93 6.68 1.15
N GLN A 98 7.19 8.00 1.14
CA GLN A 98 8.46 8.55 0.67
C GLN A 98 9.62 8.06 1.52
N ARG A 99 9.51 8.14 2.86
CA ARG A 99 10.54 7.65 3.79
C ARG A 99 10.79 6.16 3.65
N GLU A 100 9.74 5.38 3.44
CA GLU A 100 9.85 3.93 3.22
C GLU A 100 10.68 3.64 1.95
N LEU A 101 10.37 4.31 0.83
CA LEU A 101 11.15 4.16 -0.40
C LEU A 101 12.61 4.59 -0.21
N ASP A 102 12.85 5.73 0.43
CA ASP A 102 14.20 6.24 0.68
C ASP A 102 15.02 5.28 1.56
N ALA A 103 14.41 4.76 2.63
CA ALA A 103 15.03 3.78 3.53
C ALA A 103 15.37 2.47 2.81
N LEU A 104 14.48 2.01 1.93
CA LEU A 104 14.65 0.79 1.15
C LEU A 104 15.77 0.92 0.11
N LEU A 105 15.88 2.07 -0.55
CA LEU A 105 17.01 2.36 -1.46
C LEU A 105 18.34 2.45 -0.70
N GLU A 106 18.34 3.03 0.49
CA GLU A 106 19.53 3.08 1.33
C GLU A 106 19.94 1.68 1.84
N GLN A 107 18.96 0.86 2.22
CA GLN A 107 19.21 -0.54 2.58
C GLN A 107 19.80 -1.32 1.40
N ALA A 108 19.27 -1.15 0.20
CA ALA A 108 19.79 -1.80 -0.99
C ALA A 108 21.27 -1.43 -1.25
N ARG A 109 21.66 -0.17 -1.06
CA ARG A 109 23.07 0.25 -1.16
C ARG A 109 23.96 -0.44 -0.13
N ARG A 110 23.49 -0.58 1.12
CA ARG A 110 24.23 -1.23 2.21
C ARG A 110 24.43 -2.73 1.97
N GLU A 111 23.45 -3.37 1.34
CA GLU A 111 23.51 -4.79 0.96
C GLU A 111 24.29 -5.03 -0.35
N GLY A 112 24.91 -3.99 -0.93
CA GLY A 112 25.72 -4.13 -2.14
C GLY A 112 24.91 -4.39 -3.41
N VAL A 113 23.62 -4.02 -3.43
CA VAL A 113 22.77 -4.18 -4.61
C VAL A 113 23.31 -3.32 -5.76
N PRO A 114 23.54 -3.89 -6.95
CA PRO A 114 24.04 -3.14 -8.09
C PRO A 114 23.11 -1.97 -8.46
N PRO A 115 23.66 -0.77 -8.77
CA PRO A 115 22.85 0.40 -9.11
C PRO A 115 22.02 0.19 -10.39
N GLY A 116 22.45 -0.72 -11.28
CA GLY A 116 21.68 -1.09 -12.48
C GLY A 116 20.31 -1.67 -12.15
N TRP A 117 20.22 -2.53 -11.12
CA TRP A 117 18.95 -3.12 -10.69
C TRP A 117 17.99 -2.09 -10.09
N LEU A 118 18.53 -1.13 -9.34
CA LEU A 118 17.74 -0.02 -8.80
C LEU A 118 17.16 0.85 -9.91
N ARG A 119 17.97 1.16 -10.94
CA ARG A 119 17.51 1.93 -12.11
C ARG A 119 16.42 1.18 -12.88
N GLU A 120 16.60 -0.12 -13.10
CA GLU A 120 15.61 -0.95 -13.77
C GLU A 120 14.28 -0.99 -13.01
N ALA A 121 14.31 -1.26 -11.70
CA ALA A 121 13.12 -1.25 -10.86
C ALA A 121 12.42 0.14 -10.78
N MET A 122 13.18 1.22 -10.95
CA MET A 122 12.63 2.59 -11.05
C MET A 122 12.15 2.95 -12.47
N ALA A 123 12.69 2.33 -13.50
CA ALA A 123 12.31 2.55 -14.90
C ALA A 123 11.09 1.72 -15.30
N THR A 124 10.85 0.56 -14.65
CA THR A 124 9.63 -0.21 -14.87
C THR A 124 8.42 0.68 -14.62
N GLU A 125 7.58 0.83 -15.64
CA GLU A 125 6.30 1.52 -15.50
C GLU A 125 5.48 0.79 -14.46
N ILE A 126 5.02 1.53 -13.46
CA ILE A 126 4.07 1.00 -12.51
C ILE A 126 2.76 0.91 -13.30
N PRO A 127 2.19 -0.28 -13.53
CA PRO A 127 0.91 -0.38 -14.20
C PRO A 127 -0.07 0.49 -13.41
N ALA A 128 -0.70 1.44 -14.09
CA ALA A 128 -1.68 2.32 -13.46
C ALA A 128 -2.66 1.42 -12.71
N ALA A 129 -2.78 1.61 -11.40
CA ALA A 129 -3.73 0.86 -10.59
C ALA A 129 -5.09 1.03 -11.26
N GLN A 130 -5.63 -0.05 -11.83
CA GLN A 130 -6.95 -0.01 -12.42
C GLN A 130 -7.90 0.43 -11.31
N PRO A 131 -8.70 1.49 -11.52
CA PRO A 131 -9.69 1.88 -10.54
C PRO A 131 -10.71 0.74 -10.40
N ASP A 132 -10.80 0.17 -9.20
CA ASP A 132 -11.83 -0.81 -8.80
C ASP A 132 -13.25 -0.23 -8.95
#